data_AF-A0A100XZZ1-F1
#
_entry.id   AF-A0A100XZZ1-F1
#
_cell.length_a   1.000
_cell.length_b   1.000
_cell.length_c   1.000
_cell.angle_alpha   90.00
_cell.angle_beta   90.00
_cell.angle_gamma   90.00
#
_symmetry.space_group_name_H-M   'P 1'
#
loop_
_entity.id
_entity.type
_entity.pdbx_description
1 polymer ?
#
loop_
_entity_poly.entity_id
_entity_poly.type
_entity_poly.pdbx_seq_one_letter_code
_entity_poly.pdbx_strand_id
1 'polypeptide(L)'
;MTIDIPEVAEVRSLLEELGEGALIARLDSFVALNEGLESKKGEDFIKVSILGFLEGITTTLMMKYPGDERVARLHERVRARRAELDELFRKPAMRNLQ
;
A
#
# COMPACT_ATOMS: atom_id res chain seq x y z
N MET A 1 -8.95 15.14 -3.51
CA MET A 1 -9.15 14.37 -2.27
C MET A 1 -7.90 13.55 -2.10
N THR A 2 -7.36 13.47 -0.89
CA THR A 2 -6.20 12.61 -0.59
C THR A 2 -6.78 11.30 -0.06
N ILE A 3 -6.41 10.17 -0.68
CA ILE A 3 -6.94 8.87 -0.28
C ILE A 3 -6.25 8.48 1.02
N ASP A 4 -7.05 8.22 2.07
CA ASP A 4 -6.52 7.90 3.40
C ASP A 4 -5.99 6.45 3.45
N ILE A 5 -4.66 6.33 3.35
CA ILE A 5 -3.91 5.08 3.45
C ILE A 5 -2.72 5.34 4.39
N PRO A 6 -2.89 5.16 5.71
CA PRO A 6 -1.87 5.52 6.69
C PRO A 6 -0.54 4.76 6.47
N GLU A 7 -0.61 3.55 5.90
CA GLU A 7 0.56 2.74 5.56
C GLU A 7 1.50 3.44 4.56
N VAL A 8 1.00 4.35 3.71
CA VAL A 8 1.84 5.12 2.78
C VAL A 8 2.82 6.00 3.57
N ALA A 9 2.33 6.72 4.58
CA ALA A 9 3.17 7.60 5.39
C ALA A 9 4.22 6.81 6.17
N GLU A 10 3.83 5.65 6.70
CA GLU A 10 4.74 4.78 7.45
C GLU A 10 5.81 4.13 6.60
N VAL A 11 5.45 3.62 5.42
CA VAL A 11 6.42 3.09 4.46
C VAL A 11 7.36 4.20 4.01
N ARG A 12 6.83 5.40 3.72
CA ARG A 12 7.65 6.55 3.36
C ARG A 12 8.65 6.91 4.46
N SER A 13 8.22 6.98 5.72
CA SER A 13 9.09 7.25 6.87
C SER A 13 10.18 6.18 7.01
N LEU A 14 9.84 4.90 6.88
CA LEU A 14 10.83 3.83 6.95
C LEU A 14 11.84 3.91 5.80
N LEU A 15 11.40 4.24 4.58
CA LEU A 15 12.29 4.44 3.44
C LEU A 15 13.24 5.63 3.67
N GLU A 16 12.79 6.70 4.33
CA GLU A 16 13.65 7.83 4.72
C GLU A 16 14.72 7.38 5.71
N GLU A 17 14.33 6.65 6.76
CA GLU A 17 15.25 6.11 7.78
C GLU A 17 16.28 5.13 7.19
N LEU A 18 15.91 4.39 6.15
CA LEU A 18 16.77 3.42 5.46
C LEU A 18 17.61 4.04 4.32
N GLY A 19 17.41 5.33 4.00
CA GLY A 19 18.12 6.02 2.93
C GLY A 19 17.67 5.63 1.51
N GLU A 20 16.46 5.09 1.36
CA GLU A 20 15.92 4.55 0.11
C GLU A 20 15.28 5.64 -0.79
N GLY A 21 16.00 6.74 -1.03
CA GLY A 21 15.45 7.92 -1.73
C GLY A 21 14.82 7.64 -3.10
N ALA A 22 15.40 6.69 -3.85
CA ALA A 22 14.85 6.29 -5.14
C ALA A 22 13.53 5.51 -5.02
N LEU A 23 13.28 4.80 -3.91
CA LEU A 23 11.99 4.14 -3.66
C LEU A 23 10.94 5.16 -3.18
N ILE A 24 11.33 6.17 -2.40
CA ILE A 24 10.44 7.28 -2.01
C ILE A 24 9.86 7.97 -3.25
N ALA A 25 10.72 8.36 -4.20
CA ALA A 25 10.26 9.01 -5.43
C ALA A 25 9.28 8.14 -6.24
N ARG A 26 9.48 6.81 -6.25
CA ARG A 26 8.57 5.86 -6.90
C ARG A 26 7.25 5.74 -6.15
N LEU A 27 7.29 5.69 -4.81
CA LEU A 27 6.10 5.68 -3.97
C LEU A 27 5.24 6.92 -4.21
N ASP A 28 5.84 8.10 -4.10
CA ASP A 28 5.14 9.38 -4.30
C ASP A 28 4.50 9.44 -5.70
N SER A 29 5.24 9.01 -6.73
CA SER A 29 4.72 8.98 -8.11
C SER A 29 3.56 7.99 -8.29
N PHE A 30 3.65 6.81 -7.66
CA PHE A 30 2.62 5.78 -7.76
C PHE A 30 1.33 6.20 -7.07
N VAL A 31 1.43 6.81 -5.89
CA VAL A 31 0.27 7.34 -5.14
C VAL A 31 -0.40 8.45 -5.95
N ALA A 32 0.35 9.44 -6.42
CA ALA A 32 -0.19 10.56 -7.21
C ALA A 32 -0.91 10.08 -8.49
N LEU A 33 -0.35 9.08 -9.19
CA LEU A 33 -0.99 8.50 -10.37
C LEU A 33 -2.32 7.81 -10.03
N ASN A 34 -2.38 7.11 -8.90
CA ASN A 34 -3.58 6.40 -8.47
C ASN A 34 -4.66 7.37 -7.96
N GLU A 35 -4.31 8.43 -7.25
CA GLU A 35 -5.25 9.50 -6.87
C GLU A 35 -5.89 10.13 -8.13
N GLY A 36 -5.13 10.31 -9.22
CA GLY A 36 -5.65 10.77 -10.51
C GLY A 36 -6.64 9.81 -11.18
N LEU A 37 -6.69 8.54 -10.77
CA LEU A 37 -7.57 7.51 -11.31
C LEU A 37 -8.79 7.23 -10.43
N GLU A 38 -8.86 7.79 -9.22
CA GLU A 38 -9.92 7.54 -8.22
C GLU A 38 -11.33 7.71 -8.81
N SER A 39 -11.60 8.85 -9.45
CA SER A 39 -12.90 9.15 -10.06
C SER A 39 -13.35 8.16 -11.14
N LYS A 40 -12.41 7.40 -11.72
CA LYS A 40 -12.66 6.44 -12.81
C LYS A 40 -12.70 4.99 -12.31
N LYS A 41 -12.02 4.68 -11.21
CA LYS A 41 -11.80 3.31 -10.75
C LYS A 41 -12.44 3.01 -9.39
N GLY A 42 -12.83 4.04 -8.65
CA GLY A 42 -13.36 3.93 -7.29
C GLY A 42 -12.24 3.91 -6.25
N GLU A 43 -12.52 4.53 -5.10
CA GLU A 43 -11.58 4.67 -3.97
C GLU A 43 -11.03 3.32 -3.49
N ASP A 44 -11.90 2.32 -3.38
CA ASP A 44 -11.57 0.97 -2.92
C ASP A 44 -10.56 0.26 -3.82
N PHE A 45 -10.73 0.37 -5.14
CA PHE A 45 -9.78 -0.18 -6.11
C PHE A 45 -8.41 0.47 -5.96
N ILE A 46 -8.38 1.79 -5.75
CA ILE A 46 -7.15 2.53 -5.54
C ILE A 46 -6.45 2.09 -4.25
N LYS A 47 -7.19 1.95 -3.14
CA LYS A 47 -6.64 1.47 -1.86
C LYS A 47 -5.98 0.10 -2.00
N VAL A 48 -6.64 -0.85 -2.65
CA VAL A 48 -6.07 -2.18 -2.91
C VAL A 48 -4.81 -2.08 -3.78
N SER A 49 -4.84 -1.25 -4.84
CA SER A 49 -3.69 -1.07 -5.73
C SER A 49 -2.47 -0.51 -4.98
N ILE A 50 -2.67 0.52 -4.16
CA ILE A 50 -1.61 1.13 -3.35
C ILE A 50 -1.08 0.14 -2.33
N LEU A 51 -1.94 -0.55 -1.57
CA LEU A 51 -1.50 -1.54 -0.59
C LEU A 51 -0.75 -2.72 -1.22
N GLY A 52 -1.15 -3.17 -2.41
CA GLY A 52 -0.39 -4.17 -3.17
C GLY A 52 1.00 -3.69 -3.57
N PHE A 53 1.12 -2.42 -3.95
CA PHE A 53 2.42 -1.81 -4.24
C PHE A 53 3.30 -1.69 -2.98
N LEU A 54 2.72 -1.26 -1.84
CA LEU A 54 3.41 -1.21 -0.55
C LEU A 54 3.87 -2.60 -0.09
N GLU A 55 3.08 -3.65 -0.31
CA GLU A 55 3.47 -5.03 0.02
C GLU A 55 4.68 -5.46 -0.82
N GLY A 56 4.73 -5.10 -2.11
CA GLY A 56 5.89 -5.34 -2.97
C GLY A 56 7.16 -4.62 -2.51
N ILE A 57 7.04 -3.35 -2.10
CA ILE A 57 8.16 -2.59 -1.51
C ILE A 57 8.65 -3.30 -0.24
N THR A 58 7.75 -3.56 0.71
CA THR A 58 8.13 -4.13 2.01
C THR A 58 8.66 -5.56 1.90
N THR A 59 8.18 -6.35 0.92
CA THR A 59 8.75 -7.67 0.59
C THR A 59 10.21 -7.54 0.12
N THR A 60 10.49 -6.56 -0.73
CA THR A 60 11.86 -6.30 -1.21
C THR A 60 12.76 -5.81 -0.07
N LEU A 61 12.23 -4.96 0.82
CA LEU A 61 12.96 -4.51 2.01
C LEU A 61 13.27 -5.68 2.95
N MET A 62 12.35 -6.63 3.14
CA MET A 62 12.59 -7.85 3.92
C MET A 62 13.79 -8.64 3.41
N MET A 63 13.99 -8.68 2.09
CA MET A 63 15.14 -9.34 1.48
C MET A 63 16.44 -8.54 1.67
N LYS A 64 16.36 -7.21 1.60
CA LYS A 64 17.53 -6.32 1.72
C LYS A 64 17.99 -6.12 3.17
N TYR A 65 17.06 -6.17 4.12
CA TYR A 65 17.27 -5.92 5.55
C TYR A 65 16.70 -7.07 6.41
N PRO A 66 17.18 -8.32 6.26
CA PRO A 66 16.55 -9.52 6.85
C PRO A 66 16.57 -9.61 8.39
N GLY A 67 17.22 -8.68 9.08
CA GLY A 67 17.23 -8.58 10.55
C GLY A 67 16.55 -7.32 11.10
N ASP A 68 16.02 -6.45 10.24
CA ASP A 68 15.35 -5.23 10.70
C ASP A 68 13.89 -5.54 11.04
N GLU A 69 13.60 -5.66 12.33
CA GLU A 69 12.25 -5.94 12.80
C GLU A 69 11.23 -4.85 12.43
N ARG A 70 11.67 -3.60 12.18
CA ARG A 70 10.78 -2.52 11.74
C ARG A 70 10.22 -2.84 10.36
N VAL A 71 11.07 -3.36 9.46
CA VAL A 71 10.68 -3.81 8.12
C VAL A 71 9.71 -4.98 8.23
N ALA A 72 10.01 -5.98 9.06
CA ALA A 72 9.14 -7.14 9.23
C ALA A 72 7.76 -6.78 9.78
N ARG A 73 7.71 -5.94 10.83
CA ARG A 73 6.43 -5.47 11.40
C ARG A 73 5.62 -4.66 10.41
N LEU A 74 6.25 -3.78 9.64
CA LEU A 74 5.55 -2.98 8.64
C LEU A 74 5.02 -3.84 7.49
N HIS A 75 5.82 -4.81 7.02
CA HIS A 75 5.39 -5.75 5.99
C HIS A 75 4.14 -6.52 6.42
N GLU A 76 4.14 -7.12 7.62
CA GLU A 76 3.00 -7.87 8.13
C GLU A 76 1.75 -7.00 8.28
N ARG A 77 1.89 -5.74 8.71
CA ARG A 77 0.77 -4.80 8.81
C ARG A 77 0.18 -4.46 7.44
N VAL A 78 1.02 -4.14 6.45
CA VAL A 78 0.57 -3.85 5.07
C VAL A 78 -0.14 -5.07 4.49
N ARG A 79 0.43 -6.26 4.67
CA ARG A 79 -0.13 -7.53 4.23
C ARG A 79 -1.49 -7.81 4.89
N ALA A 80 -1.59 -7.64 6.20
CA ALA A 80 -2.85 -7.80 6.93
C ALA A 80 -3.91 -6.82 6.43
N ARG A 81 -3.56 -5.55 6.26
CA ARG A 81 -4.49 -4.53 5.77
C ARG A 81 -4.99 -4.82 4.36
N ARG A 82 -4.10 -5.28 3.47
CA ARG A 82 -4.51 -5.71 2.13
C ARG A 82 -5.45 -6.91 2.18
N ALA A 83 -5.15 -7.91 3.02
CA ALA A 83 -5.99 -9.08 3.18
C ALA A 83 -7.39 -8.74 3.73
N GLU A 84 -7.49 -7.79 4.67
CA GLU A 84 -8.78 -7.28 5.16
C GLU A 84 -9.61 -6.66 4.05
N LEU A 85 -9.01 -5.80 3.23
CA LEU A 85 -9.68 -5.19 2.08
C LEU A 85 -10.06 -6.24 1.03
N ASP A 86 -9.14 -7.12 0.66
CA ASP A 86 -9.41 -8.22 -0.26
C ASP A 86 -10.59 -9.09 0.22
N GLU A 87 -10.70 -9.36 1.52
CA GLU A 87 -11.81 -10.12 2.10
C GLU A 87 -13.13 -9.34 2.09
N LEU A 88 -13.11 -8.02 2.34
CA LEU A 88 -14.27 -7.15 2.21
C LEU A 88 -14.82 -7.14 0.77
N PHE A 89 -13.94 -7.24 -0.23
CA PHE A 89 -14.33 -7.32 -1.65
C PHE A 89 -14.63 -8.73 -2.15
N ARG A 90 -14.05 -9.77 -1.52
CA ARG A 90 -14.31 -11.18 -1.85
C ARG A 90 -15.64 -11.66 -1.27
N LYS A 91 -16.06 -11.15 -0.11
CA LYS A 91 -17.43 -11.34 0.39
C LYS A 91 -18.37 -10.58 -0.56
N PRO A 92 -19.38 -11.24 -1.16
CA PRO A 92 -20.33 -10.56 -2.02
C PRO A 92 -21.22 -9.65 -1.16
N ALA A 93 -20.73 -8.45 -0.84
CA ALA A 93 -21.56 -7.28 -0.70
C ALA A 93 -21.97 -6.72 -2.08
N MET A 94 -21.64 -7.42 -3.17
CA MET A 94 -22.34 -7.32 -4.46
C MET A 94 -23.71 -8.00 -4.37
N ARG A 95 -24.60 -7.44 -3.57
CA ARG A 95 -26.03 -7.50 -3.86
C ARG A 95 -26.37 -6.11 -4.39
N ASN A 96 -26.71 -6.04 -5.67
CA ASN A 96 -27.16 -4.86 -6.43
C ASN A 96 -26.08 -4.17 -7.30
N LEU A 97 -25.51 -4.91 -8.24
CA LEU A 97 -25.46 -4.38 -9.62
C LEU A 97 -26.53 -5.16 -10.40
N GLN A 98 -27.37 -4.39 -11.09
CA GLN A 98 -28.68 -4.73 -11.63
C GLN A 98 -28.72 -5.97 -12.54
#